data_AF-A0A5S4G2E2-F1
#
_entry.id   AF-A0A5S4G2E2-F1
#
_cell.length_a   1.000
_cell.length_b   1.000
_cell.length_c   1.000
_cell.angle_alpha   90.00
_cell.angle_beta   90.00
_cell.angle_gamma   90.00
#
_symmetry.space_group_name_H-M   'P 1'
#
loop_
_entity.id
_entity.type
_entity.pdbx_description
1 polymer ?
#
loop_
_entity_poly.entity_id
_entity_poly.type
_entity_poly.pdbx_seq_one_letter_code
_entity_poly.pdbx_strand_id
1 'polypeptide(L)'
;MVKAAARQPVPARRADAERNIAAILEAATRLLSADPAASVADIAKAAGVGRVTLYGHFPSREALVDAVLDHTVGLADAVLEDPALDKAPAPEAMAKLLHSSWEILDRHRRLFLAADRVLPTERIREHHDRPLRRVERLIARGRQDGDFRGDLPLPWLVTTFFSIIHSAAQERETGRLAADEVEQVLIKTMLSLLSPAAGSGPA
;
A
#
# COMPACT_ATOMS: atom_id res chain seq x y z
N MET A 1 31.54 44.77 -25.32
CA MET A 1 30.29 44.89 -24.56
C MET A 1 29.52 43.58 -24.69
N VAL A 2 29.50 42.79 -23.62
CA VAL A 2 28.76 41.52 -23.53
C VAL A 2 27.29 41.85 -23.25
N LYS A 3 26.36 41.39 -24.09
CA LYS A 3 24.94 41.40 -23.77
C LYS A 3 24.46 39.95 -23.70
N ALA A 4 24.44 39.42 -22.48
CA ALA A 4 23.76 38.18 -22.16
C ALA A 4 22.24 38.42 -22.30
N ALA A 5 21.60 37.65 -23.18
CA ALA A 5 20.14 37.58 -23.24
C ALA A 5 19.67 36.46 -22.30
N ALA A 6 18.80 36.84 -21.37
CA ALA A 6 18.23 36.00 -20.33
C ALA A 6 17.50 34.78 -20.91
N ARG A 7 17.84 33.58 -20.42
CA ARG A 7 17.01 32.39 -20.55
C ARG A 7 16.08 32.31 -19.35
N GLN A 8 14.79 32.55 -19.54
CA GLN A 8 13.75 31.93 -18.72
C GLN A 8 12.60 31.45 -19.61
N PRO A 9 12.21 30.17 -19.44
CA PRO A 9 10.82 29.88 -19.08
C PRO A 9 10.76 28.79 -18.00
N VAL A 10 10.39 29.17 -16.77
CA VAL A 10 10.43 28.28 -15.58
C VAL A 10 9.04 27.77 -15.12
N PRO A 11 7.92 28.49 -15.28
CA PRO A 11 6.61 28.00 -14.79
C PRO A 11 5.94 26.94 -15.68
N ALA A 12 5.87 27.16 -17.00
CA ALA A 12 5.14 26.27 -17.91
C ALA A 12 5.75 24.86 -17.98
N ARG A 13 7.08 24.77 -18.01
CA ARG A 13 7.81 23.49 -18.03
C ARG A 13 7.62 22.65 -16.77
N ARG A 14 7.51 23.30 -15.61
CA ARG A 14 7.23 22.62 -14.35
C ARG A 14 5.81 22.06 -14.32
N ALA A 15 4.83 22.85 -14.76
CA ALA A 15 3.45 22.41 -14.87
C ALA A 15 3.27 21.27 -15.90
N ASP A 16 4.02 21.29 -17.02
CA ASP A 16 4.04 20.20 -17.98
C ASP A 16 4.67 18.92 -17.37
N ALA A 17 5.77 19.05 -16.63
CA ALA A 17 6.41 17.93 -15.95
C ALA A 17 5.49 17.29 -14.88
N GLU A 18 4.82 18.11 -14.06
CA GLU A 18 3.87 17.64 -13.05
C GLU A 18 2.67 16.92 -13.70
N ARG A 19 2.13 17.46 -14.80
CA ARG A 19 1.07 16.79 -15.59
C ARG A 19 1.52 15.46 -16.17
N ASN A 20 2.74 15.40 -16.72
CA ASN A 20 3.28 14.16 -17.26
C ASN A 20 3.48 13.10 -16.17
N ILE A 21 4.00 13.49 -15.00
CA ILE A 21 4.18 12.58 -13.87
C ILE A 21 2.83 12.01 -13.44
N ALA A 22 1.82 12.85 -13.23
CA ALA A 22 0.47 12.40 -12.88
C ALA A 22 -0.11 11.43 -13.93
N ALA A 23 -0.04 11.78 -15.22
CA ALA A 23 -0.53 10.92 -16.30
C ALA A 23 0.20 9.56 -16.36
N ILE A 24 1.51 9.55 -16.12
CA ILE A 24 2.32 8.32 -16.05
C ILE A 24 1.89 7.46 -14.85
N LEU A 25 1.75 8.06 -13.66
CA LEU A 25 1.35 7.33 -12.44
C LEU A 25 -0.05 6.74 -12.57
N GLU A 26 -1.02 7.49 -13.09
CA GLU A 26 -2.38 7.00 -13.33
C GLU A 26 -2.40 5.85 -14.34
N ALA A 27 -1.71 6.00 -15.47
CA ALA A 27 -1.63 4.97 -16.49
C ALA A 27 -0.94 3.70 -15.96
N ALA A 28 0.17 3.86 -15.25
CA ALA A 28 0.93 2.75 -14.68
C ALA A 28 0.13 2.02 -13.60
N THR A 29 -0.55 2.74 -12.70
CA THR A 29 -1.43 2.16 -11.67
C THR A 29 -2.48 1.28 -12.32
N ARG A 30 -3.18 1.79 -13.34
CA ARG A 30 -4.24 1.06 -14.05
C ARG A 30 -3.69 -0.16 -14.79
N LEU A 31 -2.59 -0.01 -15.54
CA LEU A 31 -2.04 -1.11 -16.34
C LEU A 31 -1.45 -2.21 -15.45
N LEU A 32 -0.68 -1.85 -14.41
CA LEU A 32 -0.07 -2.83 -13.51
C LEU A 32 -1.08 -3.53 -12.59
N SER A 33 -2.18 -2.85 -12.23
CA SER A 33 -3.30 -3.48 -11.50
C SER A 33 -4.06 -4.50 -12.38
N ALA A 34 -4.05 -4.32 -13.70
CA ALA A 34 -4.64 -5.25 -14.66
C ALA A 34 -3.67 -6.39 -15.01
N ASP A 35 -2.41 -6.07 -15.28
CA ASP A 35 -1.36 -7.01 -15.67
C ASP A 35 -0.01 -6.62 -15.01
N PRO A 36 0.53 -7.42 -14.07
CA PRO A 36 1.81 -7.13 -13.43
C PRO A 36 3.00 -7.11 -14.41
N ALA A 37 2.85 -7.70 -15.60
CA ALA A 37 3.87 -7.74 -16.64
C ALA A 37 3.81 -6.57 -17.64
N ALA A 38 2.85 -5.65 -17.51
CA ALA A 38 2.66 -4.53 -18.43
C ALA A 38 3.98 -3.76 -18.70
N SER A 39 4.29 -3.49 -19.97
CA SER A 39 5.58 -2.93 -20.34
C SER A 39 5.65 -1.41 -20.11
N VAL A 40 6.85 -0.87 -19.93
CA VAL A 40 7.06 0.59 -19.83
C VAL A 40 6.60 1.30 -21.12
N ALA A 41 6.69 0.62 -22.27
CA ALA A 41 6.23 1.17 -23.55
C ALA A 41 4.70 1.30 -23.59
N ASP A 42 3.96 0.30 -23.09
CA ASP A 42 2.50 0.35 -23.01
C ASP A 42 2.03 1.43 -22.04
N ILE A 43 2.73 1.58 -20.90
CA ILE A 43 2.48 2.64 -19.93
C ILE A 43 2.71 4.01 -20.55
N ALA A 44 3.83 4.24 -21.23
CA ALA A 44 4.10 5.52 -21.91
C ALA A 44 3.02 5.85 -22.94
N LYS A 45 2.62 4.87 -23.76
CA LYS A 45 1.55 5.01 -24.73
C LYS A 45 0.22 5.36 -24.07
N ALA A 46 -0.14 4.66 -22.99
CA ALA A 46 -1.37 4.89 -22.23
C ALA A 46 -1.39 6.25 -21.53
N ALA A 47 -0.23 6.76 -21.11
CA ALA A 47 -0.06 8.09 -20.52
C ALA A 47 0.01 9.22 -21.55
N GLY A 48 0.03 8.91 -22.85
CA GLY A 48 0.14 9.91 -23.92
C GLY A 48 1.52 10.58 -24.01
N VAL A 49 2.57 9.94 -23.49
CA VAL A 49 3.94 10.48 -23.48
C VAL A 49 4.91 9.60 -24.28
N GLY A 50 6.01 10.18 -24.75
CA GLY A 50 7.09 9.41 -25.37
C GLY A 50 7.92 8.64 -24.34
N ARG A 51 8.51 7.50 -24.75
CA ARG A 51 9.40 6.70 -23.86
C ARG A 51 10.57 7.51 -23.29
N VAL A 52 11.16 8.40 -24.08
CA VAL A 52 12.24 9.29 -23.63
C VAL A 52 11.76 10.22 -22.51
N THR A 53 10.54 10.75 -22.62
CA THR A 53 9.93 11.58 -21.58
C THR A 53 9.70 10.78 -20.31
N LEU A 54 9.14 9.57 -20.42
CA LEU A 54 8.93 8.70 -19.26
C LEU A 54 10.25 8.39 -18.56
N TYR A 55 11.28 7.94 -19.30
CA TYR A 55 12.59 7.65 -18.71
C TYR A 55 13.30 8.90 -18.15
N GLY A 56 12.97 10.09 -18.66
CA GLY A 56 13.41 11.35 -18.07
C GLY A 56 12.83 11.61 -16.68
N HIS A 57 11.66 11.07 -16.36
CA HIS A 57 11.04 11.15 -15.04
C HIS A 57 11.35 9.93 -14.16
N PHE A 58 11.38 8.73 -14.75
CA PHE A 58 11.57 7.46 -14.06
C PHE A 58 12.66 6.66 -14.78
N PRO A 59 13.92 6.71 -14.31
CA PRO A 59 15.07 6.21 -15.06
C PRO A 59 15.09 4.69 -15.25
N SER A 60 14.28 3.95 -14.50
CA SER A 60 14.15 2.50 -14.59
C SER A 60 12.71 2.05 -14.36
N ARG A 61 12.41 0.79 -14.70
CA ARG A 61 11.12 0.16 -14.33
C ARG A 61 10.93 0.13 -12.83
N GLU A 62 12.00 -0.17 -12.09
CA GLU A 62 12.01 -0.17 -10.63
C GLU A 62 11.60 1.21 -10.08
N ALA A 63 12.22 2.29 -10.56
CA ALA A 63 11.88 3.65 -10.13
C ALA A 63 10.44 4.05 -10.46
N LEU A 64 9.92 3.61 -11.62
CA LEU A 64 8.52 3.80 -11.97
C LEU A 64 7.60 3.03 -11.01
N VAL A 65 7.88 1.75 -10.75
CA VAL A 65 7.06 0.91 -9.88
C VAL A 65 7.10 1.38 -8.42
N ASP A 66 8.26 1.82 -7.93
CA ASP A 66 8.42 2.44 -6.60
C ASP A 66 7.52 3.66 -6.45
N ALA A 67 7.52 4.57 -7.43
CA ALA A 67 6.69 5.77 -7.42
C ALA A 67 5.19 5.46 -7.56
N VAL A 68 4.83 4.44 -8.35
CA VAL A 68 3.44 4.00 -8.50
C VAL A 68 2.92 3.35 -7.21
N LEU A 69 3.78 2.59 -6.53
CA LEU A 69 3.46 2.00 -5.24
C LEU A 69 3.23 3.09 -4.18
N ASP A 70 4.15 4.05 -4.05
CA ASP A 70 4.00 5.21 -3.16
C ASP A 70 2.69 5.96 -3.42
N HIS A 71 2.42 6.27 -4.69
CA HIS A 71 1.19 6.94 -5.11
C HIS A 71 -0.07 6.14 -4.72
N THR A 72 -0.08 4.83 -4.97
CA THR A 72 -1.24 3.97 -4.70
C THR A 72 -1.47 3.80 -3.21
N VAL A 73 -0.41 3.57 -2.42
CA VAL A 73 -0.50 3.45 -0.95
C VAL A 73 -0.90 4.78 -0.33
N GLY A 74 -0.41 5.91 -0.85
CA GLY A 74 -0.82 7.24 -0.40
C GLY A 74 -2.31 7.53 -0.61
N LEU A 75 -2.86 7.15 -1.78
CA LEU A 75 -4.30 7.25 -2.05
C LEU A 75 -5.10 6.32 -1.13
N ALA A 76 -4.63 5.09 -0.94
CA ALA A 76 -5.26 4.11 -0.05
C ALA A 76 -5.33 4.63 1.39
N ASP A 77 -4.22 5.17 1.91
CA ASP A 77 -4.16 5.65 3.28
C ASP A 77 -5.14 6.80 3.56
N ALA A 78 -5.34 7.69 2.58
CA ALA A 78 -6.31 8.78 2.68
C ALA A 78 -7.76 8.27 2.73
N VAL A 79 -8.08 7.17 2.04
CA VAL A 79 -9.40 6.52 2.09
C VAL A 79 -9.62 5.80 3.43
N LEU A 80 -8.55 5.27 4.03
CA LEU A 80 -8.59 4.52 5.29
C LEU A 80 -8.57 5.41 6.55
N GLU A 81 -8.57 6.74 6.40
CA GLU A 81 -8.77 7.66 7.51
C GLU A 81 -10.23 7.67 7.97
N ASP A 82 -10.56 6.82 8.95
CA ASP A 82 -11.87 6.78 9.58
C ASP A 82 -11.77 7.09 11.10
N PRO A 83 -12.22 8.28 11.54
CA PRO A 83 -12.28 8.65 12.95
C PRO A 83 -13.17 7.74 13.82
N ALA A 84 -14.08 6.98 13.22
CA ALA A 84 -14.93 6.02 13.95
C ALA A 84 -14.12 4.84 14.51
N LEU A 85 -12.98 4.50 13.90
CA LEU A 85 -12.07 3.46 14.40
C LEU A 85 -11.51 3.79 15.77
N ASP A 86 -11.43 5.08 16.13
CA ASP A 86 -10.93 5.53 17.44
C ASP A 86 -11.94 5.32 18.57
N LYS A 87 -13.22 5.14 18.25
CA LYS A 87 -14.31 5.06 19.23
C LYS A 87 -14.88 3.65 19.41
N ALA A 88 -14.74 2.79 18.42
CA ALA A 88 -15.24 1.42 18.48
C ALA A 88 -14.33 0.51 19.35
N PRO A 89 -14.87 -0.57 19.94
CA PRO A 89 -14.07 -1.61 20.58
C PRO A 89 -12.94 -2.08 19.65
N ALA A 90 -11.76 -2.37 20.20
CA ALA A 90 -10.57 -2.62 19.39
C ALA A 90 -10.75 -3.79 18.39
N PRO A 91 -11.41 -4.91 18.72
CA PRO A 91 -11.66 -6.01 17.78
C PRO A 91 -12.55 -5.58 16.61
N GLU A 92 -13.60 -4.80 16.86
CA GLU A 92 -14.51 -4.29 15.83
C GLU A 92 -13.80 -3.30 14.90
N ALA A 93 -13.03 -2.38 15.48
CA ALA A 93 -12.21 -1.45 14.72
C ALA A 93 -11.17 -2.18 13.86
N MET A 94 -10.54 -3.24 14.38
CA MET A 94 -9.57 -4.03 13.62
C MET A 94 -10.23 -4.78 12.47
N ALA A 95 -11.40 -5.36 12.68
CA ALA A 95 -12.16 -6.03 11.61
C ALA A 95 -12.53 -5.05 10.48
N LYS A 96 -13.01 -3.84 10.83
CA LYS A 96 -13.32 -2.78 9.86
C LYS A 96 -12.07 -2.32 9.10
N LEU A 97 -10.98 -2.08 9.81
CA LEU A 97 -9.71 -1.68 9.19
C LEU A 97 -9.21 -2.75 8.22
N LEU A 98 -9.27 -4.03 8.58
CA LEU A 98 -8.89 -5.14 7.72
C LEU A 98 -9.76 -5.25 6.48
N HIS A 99 -11.10 -5.14 6.63
CA HIS A 99 -12.04 -5.14 5.51
C HIS A 99 -11.67 -4.04 4.50
N SER A 100 -11.59 -2.78 4.95
CA SER A 100 -11.27 -1.65 4.06
C SER A 100 -9.86 -1.76 3.46
N SER A 101 -8.87 -2.22 4.25
CA SER A 101 -7.51 -2.43 3.73
C SER A 101 -7.47 -3.55 2.69
N TRP A 102 -8.23 -4.62 2.90
CA TRP A 102 -8.32 -5.75 2.00
C TRP A 102 -8.99 -5.37 0.68
N GLU A 103 -10.10 -4.65 0.68
CA GLU A 103 -10.78 -4.20 -0.54
C GLU A 103 -9.83 -3.42 -1.47
N ILE A 104 -8.99 -2.57 -0.89
CA ILE A 104 -7.99 -1.79 -1.63
C ILE A 104 -6.86 -2.69 -2.12
N LEU A 105 -6.32 -3.53 -1.24
CA LEU A 105 -5.22 -4.43 -1.58
C LEU A 105 -5.62 -5.42 -2.68
N ASP A 106 -6.81 -6.04 -2.60
CA ASP A 106 -7.30 -7.02 -3.59
C ASP A 106 -7.49 -6.36 -4.97
N ARG A 107 -8.05 -5.14 -5.00
CA ARG A 107 -8.20 -4.34 -6.22
C ARG A 107 -6.87 -4.08 -6.92
N HIS A 108 -5.81 -3.86 -6.14
CA HIS A 108 -4.48 -3.53 -6.65
C HIS A 108 -3.48 -4.69 -6.52
N ARG A 109 -3.90 -5.91 -6.18
CA ARG A 109 -3.00 -7.02 -5.82
C ARG A 109 -1.93 -7.30 -6.88
N ARG A 110 -2.27 -7.14 -8.17
CA ARG A 110 -1.34 -7.33 -9.30
C ARG A 110 -0.28 -6.24 -9.36
N LEU A 111 -0.62 -5.00 -9.00
CA LEU A 111 0.39 -3.95 -8.83
C LEU A 111 1.37 -4.32 -7.70
N PHE A 112 0.86 -4.80 -6.56
CA PHE A 112 1.73 -5.26 -5.46
C PHE A 112 2.63 -6.43 -5.87
N LEU A 113 2.13 -7.38 -6.68
CA LEU A 113 2.96 -8.44 -7.26
C LEU A 113 4.00 -7.91 -8.26
N ALA A 114 3.68 -6.86 -9.00
CA ALA A 114 4.66 -6.20 -9.86
C ALA A 114 5.76 -5.52 -9.04
N ALA A 115 5.41 -4.92 -7.91
CA ALA A 115 6.34 -4.34 -6.95
C ALA A 115 7.23 -5.40 -6.30
N ASP A 116 6.67 -6.50 -5.81
CA ASP A 116 7.41 -7.61 -5.19
C ASP A 116 8.49 -8.22 -6.11
N ARG A 117 8.27 -8.17 -7.43
CA ARG A 117 9.25 -8.66 -8.42
C ARG A 117 10.47 -7.75 -8.61
N VAL A 118 10.38 -6.48 -8.26
CA VAL A 118 11.41 -5.47 -8.60
C VAL A 118 11.91 -4.67 -7.41
N LEU A 119 11.21 -4.68 -6.29
CA LEU A 119 11.56 -3.97 -5.07
C LEU A 119 11.89 -4.97 -3.95
N PRO A 120 12.87 -4.66 -3.07
CA PRO A 120 13.08 -5.45 -1.86
C PRO A 120 11.89 -5.30 -0.90
N THR A 121 11.64 -6.34 -0.09
CA THR A 121 10.51 -6.37 0.85
C THR A 121 10.53 -5.19 1.84
N GLU A 122 11.72 -4.76 2.27
CA GLU A 122 11.91 -3.62 3.16
C GLU A 122 11.39 -2.33 2.52
N ARG A 123 11.64 -2.14 1.21
CA ARG A 123 11.19 -0.95 0.48
C ARG A 123 9.67 -0.94 0.33
N ILE A 124 9.06 -2.09 0.06
CA ILE A 124 7.59 -2.21 0.04
C ILE A 124 7.02 -1.86 1.41
N ARG A 125 7.66 -2.32 2.49
CA ARG A 125 7.23 -2.03 3.85
C ARG A 125 7.33 -0.54 4.19
N GLU A 126 8.39 0.17 3.76
CA GLU A 126 8.55 1.61 3.97
C GLU A 126 7.36 2.43 3.44
N HIS A 127 6.83 2.08 2.27
CA HIS A 127 5.62 2.72 1.72
C HIS A 127 4.40 2.56 2.64
N HIS A 128 4.38 1.51 3.45
CA HIS A 128 3.29 1.23 4.39
C HIS A 128 3.51 1.81 5.79
N ASP A 129 4.59 2.58 6.04
CA ASP A 129 4.88 3.13 7.37
C ASP A 129 3.71 3.96 7.93
N ARG A 130 3.06 4.79 7.10
CA ARG A 130 1.92 5.61 7.54
C ARG A 130 0.69 4.74 7.87
N PRO A 131 0.23 3.83 6.99
CA PRO A 131 -0.80 2.84 7.33
C PRO A 131 -0.47 2.01 8.59
N LEU A 132 0.76 1.52 8.72
CA LEU A 132 1.16 0.65 9.83
C LEU A 132 1.19 1.38 11.18
N ARG A 133 1.47 2.69 11.21
CA ARG A 133 1.29 3.50 12.43
C ARG A 133 -0.15 3.50 12.93
N ARG A 134 -1.15 3.42 12.04
CA ARG A 134 -2.57 3.33 12.43
C ARG A 134 -2.87 1.97 13.06
N VAL A 135 -2.38 0.90 12.44
CA VAL A 135 -2.47 -0.47 12.97
C VAL A 135 -1.81 -0.57 14.35
N GLU A 136 -0.61 -0.01 14.50
CA GLU A 136 0.14 -0.02 15.76
C GLU A 136 -0.64 0.67 16.89
N ARG A 137 -1.19 1.86 16.64
CA ARG A 137 -2.04 2.57 17.62
C ARG A 137 -3.26 1.77 18.02
N LEU A 138 -3.91 1.12 17.07
CA LEU A 138 -5.10 0.31 17.32
C LEU A 138 -4.76 -0.94 18.16
N ILE A 139 -3.66 -1.63 17.84
CA ILE A 139 -3.20 -2.78 18.64
C ILE A 139 -2.82 -2.32 20.05
N ALA A 140 -2.11 -1.19 20.18
CA ALA A 140 -1.73 -0.64 21.48
C ALA A 140 -2.95 -0.27 22.33
N ARG A 141 -3.99 0.34 21.75
CA ARG A 141 -5.25 0.64 22.42
C ARG A 141 -5.94 -0.65 22.90
N GLY A 142 -6.11 -1.63 22.02
CA GLY A 142 -6.74 -2.90 22.42
C GLY A 142 -5.97 -3.64 23.53
N ARG A 143 -4.63 -3.47 23.62
CA ARG A 143 -3.86 -3.99 24.76
C ARG A 143 -4.15 -3.25 26.07
N GLN A 144 -4.34 -1.94 26.01
CA GLN A 144 -4.69 -1.12 27.19
C GLN A 144 -6.10 -1.46 27.70
N ASP A 145 -7.03 -1.70 26.78
CA ASP A 145 -8.43 -2.03 27.09
C ASP A 145 -8.62 -3.51 27.49
N GLY A 146 -7.60 -4.35 27.32
CA GLY A 146 -7.65 -5.79 27.61
C GLY A 146 -8.28 -6.63 26.49
N ASP A 147 -8.68 -6.01 25.39
CA ASP A 147 -9.26 -6.65 24.20
C ASP A 147 -8.24 -7.49 23.42
N PHE A 148 -6.96 -7.08 23.45
CA PHE A 148 -5.87 -7.75 22.73
C PHE A 148 -4.76 -8.23 23.66
N ARG A 149 -4.04 -9.24 23.19
CA ARG A 149 -2.95 -9.87 23.93
C ARG A 149 -1.80 -8.93 24.26
N GLY A 150 -1.33 -9.03 25.50
CA GLY A 150 -0.21 -8.24 26.03
C GLY A 150 1.13 -8.97 26.11
N ASP A 151 1.18 -10.25 25.77
CA ASP A 151 2.35 -11.13 25.99
C ASP A 151 3.38 -11.09 24.85
N LEU A 152 3.04 -10.53 23.68
CA LEU A 152 3.95 -10.42 22.53
C LEU A 152 4.44 -8.98 22.28
N PRO A 153 5.65 -8.83 21.70
CA PRO A 153 6.15 -7.51 21.28
C PRO A 153 5.22 -6.84 20.27
N LEU A 154 4.88 -5.56 20.49
CA LEU A 154 4.03 -4.81 19.56
C LEU A 154 4.59 -4.74 18.12
N PRO A 155 5.91 -4.50 17.90
CA PRO A 155 6.47 -4.49 16.56
C PRO A 155 6.32 -5.83 15.82
N TRP A 156 6.31 -6.95 16.55
CA TRP A 156 6.09 -8.28 15.98
C TRP A 156 4.65 -8.44 15.48
N LEU A 157 3.66 -7.99 16.26
CA LEU A 157 2.25 -8.02 15.86
C LEU A 157 2.00 -7.16 14.62
N VAL A 158 2.57 -5.95 14.56
CA VAL A 158 2.48 -5.07 13.38
C VAL A 158 3.15 -5.69 12.15
N THR A 159 4.29 -6.33 12.34
CA THR A 159 4.98 -7.06 11.25
C THR A 159 4.15 -8.24 10.76
N THR A 160 3.49 -8.96 11.66
CA THR A 160 2.61 -10.08 11.33
C THR A 160 1.37 -9.60 10.58
N PHE A 161 0.78 -8.48 11.00
CA PHE A 161 -0.30 -7.82 10.25
C PHE A 161 0.10 -7.56 8.79
N PHE A 162 1.23 -6.86 8.61
CA PHE A 162 1.75 -6.53 7.27
C PHE A 162 1.96 -7.79 6.42
N SER A 163 2.56 -8.83 7.02
CA SER A 163 2.92 -10.06 6.31
C SER A 163 1.69 -10.86 5.89
N ILE A 164 0.72 -11.04 6.80
CA ILE A 164 -0.47 -11.86 6.53
C ILE A 164 -1.36 -11.18 5.48
N ILE A 165 -1.57 -9.86 5.55
CA ILE A 165 -2.44 -9.18 4.58
C ILE A 165 -1.88 -9.26 3.15
N HIS A 166 -0.56 -9.09 2.98
CA HIS A 166 0.11 -9.24 1.68
C HIS A 166 0.15 -10.71 1.22
N SER A 167 0.35 -11.64 2.15
CA SER A 167 0.31 -13.08 1.82
C SER A 167 -1.07 -13.48 1.32
N ALA A 168 -2.15 -13.00 1.94
CA ALA A 168 -3.52 -13.26 1.49
C ALA A 168 -3.76 -12.80 0.04
N ALA A 169 -3.20 -11.66 -0.37
CA ALA A 169 -3.28 -11.19 -1.76
C ALA A 169 -2.56 -12.11 -2.74
N GLN A 170 -1.42 -12.69 -2.35
CA GLN A 170 -0.70 -13.68 -3.13
C GLN A 170 -1.45 -15.02 -3.21
N GLU A 171 -1.99 -15.51 -2.10
CA GLU A 171 -2.80 -16.73 -2.05
C GLU A 171 -4.04 -16.60 -2.94
N ARG A 172 -4.66 -15.42 -2.95
CA ARG A 172 -5.75 -15.06 -3.85
C ARG A 172 -5.31 -15.06 -5.32
N GLU A 173 -4.18 -14.45 -5.67
CA GLU A 173 -3.73 -14.42 -7.09
C GLU A 173 -3.37 -15.82 -7.60
N THR A 174 -2.74 -16.64 -6.76
CA THR A 174 -2.35 -18.00 -7.13
C THR A 174 -3.51 -19.00 -7.13
N GLY A 175 -4.70 -18.58 -6.67
CA GLY A 175 -5.89 -19.43 -6.60
C GLY A 175 -5.83 -20.46 -5.47
N ARG A 176 -4.91 -20.33 -4.52
CA ARG A 176 -4.84 -21.20 -3.33
C ARG A 176 -5.93 -20.87 -2.31
N LEU A 177 -6.41 -19.62 -2.31
CA LEU A 177 -7.62 -19.20 -1.60
C LEU A 177 -8.64 -18.63 -2.58
N ALA A 178 -9.90 -18.99 -2.40
CA ALA A 178 -10.99 -18.50 -3.23
C ALA A 178 -11.28 -17.01 -2.98
N ALA A 179 -11.84 -16.35 -3.99
CA ALA A 179 -12.08 -14.91 -4.00
C ALA A 179 -13.04 -14.44 -2.90
N ASP A 180 -14.06 -15.24 -2.65
CA ASP A 180 -15.12 -15.03 -1.66
C ASP A 180 -14.72 -15.47 -0.24
N GLU A 181 -13.62 -16.21 -0.09
CA GLU A 181 -13.19 -16.74 1.21
C GLU A 181 -12.01 -15.97 1.82
N VAL A 182 -11.08 -15.47 1.00
CA VAL A 182 -9.80 -14.94 1.44
C VAL A 182 -9.92 -13.81 2.47
N GLU A 183 -10.91 -12.93 2.30
CA GLU A 183 -11.18 -11.86 3.24
C GLU A 183 -11.57 -12.39 4.62
N GLN A 184 -12.52 -13.33 4.64
CA GLN A 184 -13.01 -13.89 5.89
C GLN A 184 -11.90 -14.66 6.61
N VAL A 185 -11.07 -15.40 5.88
CA VAL A 185 -9.89 -16.10 6.40
C VAL A 185 -8.89 -15.12 7.01
N LEU A 186 -8.58 -14.03 6.29
CA LEU A 186 -7.68 -12.97 6.76
C LEU A 186 -8.18 -12.35 8.07
N ILE A 187 -9.45 -11.91 8.10
CA ILE A 187 -10.03 -11.25 9.29
C ILE A 187 -10.04 -12.20 10.49
N LYS A 188 -10.53 -13.44 10.31
CA LYS A 188 -10.54 -14.44 11.38
C LYS A 188 -9.13 -14.72 11.91
N THR A 189 -8.16 -14.94 11.01
CA THR A 189 -6.77 -15.22 11.37
C THR A 189 -6.16 -14.08 12.19
N MET A 190 -6.35 -12.83 11.75
CA MET A 190 -5.79 -11.66 12.44
C MET A 190 -6.43 -11.44 13.82
N LEU A 191 -7.76 -11.55 13.92
CA LEU A 191 -8.45 -11.41 15.19
C LEU A 191 -8.07 -12.53 16.18
N SER A 192 -7.95 -13.77 15.72
CA SER A 192 -7.45 -14.88 16.55
C SER A 192 -6.01 -14.65 17.02
N LEU A 193 -5.15 -14.13 16.16
CA LEU A 193 -3.76 -13.83 16.50
C LEU A 193 -3.61 -12.76 17.57
N LEU A 194 -4.50 -11.76 17.54
CA LEU A 194 -4.53 -10.63 18.49
C LEU A 194 -5.32 -10.94 19.77
N SER A 195 -6.16 -11.97 19.77
CA SER A 195 -7.00 -12.34 20.91
C SER A 195 -6.16 -12.57 22.18
N PRO A 196 -6.68 -12.22 23.37
CA PRO A 196 -5.96 -12.39 24.63
C PRO A 196 -5.45 -13.82 24.80
N ALA A 197 -4.26 -13.98 25.38
CA ALA A 197 -3.71 -15.29 25.64
C ALA A 197 -4.63 -16.08 26.58
N ALA A 198 -5.00 -17.29 26.19
CA ALA A 198 -5.75 -18.18 27.07
C ALA A 198 -4.89 -18.50 28.30
N GLY A 199 -5.26 -17.96 29.48
CA GLY A 199 -4.67 -18.38 30.76
C GLY A 199 -4.09 -17.31 31.67
N SER A 200 -4.27 -16.01 31.43
CA SER A 200 -4.02 -14.99 32.48
C SER A 200 -5.30 -14.72 33.28
N GLY A 201 -5.84 -15.75 33.95
CA GLY A 201 -6.75 -15.54 35.08
C GLY A 201 -5.95 -15.00 36.28
N PRO A 202 -6.56 -14.23 37.20
CA PRO A 202 -5.85 -13.71 38.36
C PRO A 202 -5.27 -14.87 39.17
N ALA A 203 -3.98 -14.77 39.50
CA ALA A 203 -3.31 -15.61 40.48
C ALA A 203 -3.91 -15.43 41.88
#